data_AF-A0A5S6QR66-F1
#
_entry.id   AF-A0A5S6QR66-F1
#
_cell.length_a   1.000
_cell.length_b   1.000
_cell.length_c   1.000
_cell.angle_alpha   90.00
_cell.angle_beta   90.00
_cell.angle_gamma   90.00
#
_symmetry.space_group_name_H-M   'P 1'
#
loop_
_entity.id
_entity.type
_entity.pdbx_description
1 polymer ?
#
loop_
_entity_poly.entity_id
_entity_poly.type
_entity_poly.pdbx_seq_one_letter_code
_entity_poly.pdbx_strand_id
1 'polypeptide(L)'
;MAGLGDGIQQTYEMATGSTHVLDWSRVGKMSAAGASFGLIGHFWYIWLDKRFRGNSPSVVLSKVLLDQLALSPFCLTIYFAILGTMERSGFVKFRDRIACEGPLIYLAEWLVWPPAQIINFYYLPTRYRVLYDNFICLSFDIYISKLMNCRNLE
;
A
#
# COMPACT_ATOMS: atom_id res chain seq x y z
N MET A 1 -9.68 12.87 -7.97
CA MET A 1 -9.62 12.90 -6.49
C MET A 1 -8.22 13.22 -5.96
N ALA A 2 -7.15 12.56 -6.42
CA ALA A 2 -5.78 12.86 -5.97
C ALA A 2 -5.32 14.31 -6.22
N GLY A 3 -5.68 14.93 -7.35
CA GLY A 3 -5.40 16.35 -7.57
C GLY A 3 -6.19 17.32 -6.67
N LEU A 4 -7.39 16.92 -6.23
CA LEU A 4 -8.17 17.68 -5.25
C LEU A 4 -7.52 17.59 -3.86
N GLY A 5 -7.00 16.42 -3.49
CA GLY A 5 -6.22 16.21 -2.27
C GLY A 5 -4.92 17.02 -2.27
N ASP A 6 -4.18 17.02 -3.39
CA ASP A 6 -2.97 17.83 -3.55
C ASP A 6 -3.27 19.34 -3.50
N GLY A 7 -4.40 19.79 -4.07
CA GLY A 7 -4.84 21.19 -3.96
C GLY A 7 -5.17 21.63 -2.52
N ILE A 8 -5.78 20.75 -1.73
CA ILE A 8 -6.05 20.99 -0.30
C ILE A 8 -4.75 21.01 0.52
N GLN A 9 -3.82 20.11 0.18
CA GLN A 9 -2.51 20.04 0.83
C GLN A 9 -1.67 21.30 0.54
N GLN A 10 -1.65 21.77 -0.71
CA GLN A 10 -0.91 22.98 -1.08
C GLN A 10 -1.52 24.23 -0.42
N THR A 11 -2.84 24.29 -0.24
CA THR A 11 -3.48 25.39 0.50
C THR A 11 -3.15 25.36 2.00
N TYR A 12 -2.97 24.18 2.60
CA TYR A 12 -2.46 24.05 3.97
C TYR A 12 -0.98 24.45 4.10
N GLU A 13 -0.14 24.09 3.13
CA GLU A 13 1.28 24.48 3.05
C GLU A 13 1.45 26.01 2.87
N MET A 14 0.55 26.65 2.12
CA MET A 14 0.47 28.11 2.01
C MET A 14 0.02 28.76 3.32
N ALA A 15 -0.91 28.15 4.05
CA ALA A 15 -1.40 28.65 5.34
C ALA A 15 -0.35 28.53 6.47
N THR A 16 0.55 27.56 6.38
CA THR A 16 1.67 27.35 7.33
C THR A 16 2.96 28.06 6.91
N GLY A 17 2.95 28.79 5.79
CA GLY A 17 4.07 29.61 5.32
C GLY A 17 5.20 28.84 4.64
N SER A 18 4.97 27.59 4.24
CA SER A 18 5.99 26.72 3.64
C SER A 18 6.17 26.95 2.13
N THR A 19 5.12 27.43 1.44
CA THR A 19 5.12 27.71 0.00
C THR A 19 4.21 28.91 -0.32
N HIS A 20 4.55 29.71 -1.34
CA HIS A 20 3.82 30.94 -1.69
C HIS A 20 3.02 30.86 -3.00
N VAL A 21 3.17 29.78 -3.77
CA VAL A 21 2.53 29.60 -5.09
C VAL A 21 2.07 28.16 -5.28
N LEU A 22 0.92 28.02 -5.94
CA LEU A 22 0.28 26.74 -6.22
C LEU A 22 0.97 26.08 -7.43
N ASP A 23 1.53 24.89 -7.24
CA ASP A 23 2.20 24.11 -8.28
C ASP A 23 1.18 23.30 -9.09
N TRP A 24 0.73 23.90 -10.17
CA TRP A 24 -0.20 23.28 -11.12
C TRP A 24 0.38 22.06 -11.86
N SER A 25 1.71 21.97 -12.00
CA SER A 25 2.36 20.80 -12.62
C SER A 25 2.23 19.59 -11.70
N ARG A 26 2.42 19.79 -10.38
CA ARG A 26 2.22 18.77 -9.34
C ARG A 26 0.76 18.34 -9.26
N VAL A 27 -0.18 19.28 -9.25
CA VAL A 27 -1.63 18.97 -9.28
C VAL A 27 -1.99 18.16 -10.52
N GLY A 28 -1.44 18.51 -11.69
CA GLY A 28 -1.66 17.78 -12.95
C GLY A 28 -1.14 16.33 -12.90
N LYS A 29 0.09 16.12 -12.41
CA LYS A 29 0.70 14.78 -12.26
C LYS A 29 -0.06 13.91 -11.25
N MET A 30 -0.44 14.48 -10.10
CA MET A 30 -1.24 13.79 -9.10
C MET A 30 -2.65 13.48 -9.60
N SER A 31 -3.26 14.40 -10.38
CA SER A 31 -4.55 14.17 -11.04
C SER A 31 -4.48 13.02 -12.03
N ALA A 32 -3.45 13.00 -12.89
CA ALA A 32 -3.26 11.94 -13.88
C ALA A 32 -3.00 10.58 -13.20
N ALA A 33 -2.12 10.53 -12.20
CA ALA A 33 -1.88 9.31 -11.42
C ALA A 33 -3.16 8.81 -10.74
N GLY A 34 -3.88 9.70 -10.05
CA GLY A 34 -5.13 9.35 -9.39
C GLY A 34 -6.26 8.97 -10.35
N ALA A 35 -6.27 9.50 -11.57
CA ALA A 35 -7.20 9.10 -12.61
C ALA A 35 -6.87 7.71 -13.15
N SER A 36 -5.60 7.40 -13.40
CA SER A 36 -5.14 6.09 -13.85
C SER A 36 -5.43 5.00 -12.82
N PHE A 37 -5.01 5.22 -11.57
CA PHE A 37 -5.30 4.28 -10.47
C PHE A 37 -6.80 4.21 -10.15
N GLY A 38 -7.51 5.32 -10.26
CA GLY A 38 -8.96 5.37 -10.09
C GLY A 38 -9.71 4.56 -11.16
N LEU A 39 -9.30 4.63 -12.42
CA LEU A 39 -9.87 3.86 -13.52
C LEU A 39 -9.57 2.37 -13.37
N ILE A 40 -8.31 2.00 -13.10
CA ILE A 40 -7.90 0.61 -12.90
C ILE A 40 -8.62 0.00 -11.70
N GLY A 41 -8.64 0.71 -10.56
CA GLY A 41 -9.37 0.30 -9.37
C GLY A 41 -10.88 0.18 -9.61
N HIS A 42 -11.47 1.12 -10.36
CA HIS A 42 -12.89 1.07 -10.71
C HIS A 42 -13.25 -0.20 -11.50
N PHE A 43 -12.47 -0.55 -12.52
CA PHE A 43 -12.69 -1.77 -13.30
C PHE A 43 -12.41 -3.05 -12.47
N TRP A 44 -11.40 -3.03 -11.61
CA TRP A 44 -11.08 -4.13 -10.70
C TRP A 44 -12.22 -4.40 -9.71
N TYR A 45 -12.74 -3.35 -9.06
CA TYR A 45 -13.85 -3.47 -8.13
C TYR A 45 -15.16 -3.86 -8.83
N ILE A 46 -15.44 -3.35 -10.04
CA ILE A 46 -16.59 -3.79 -10.84
C ILE A 46 -16.48 -5.28 -11.19
N TRP A 47 -15.29 -5.75 -11.55
CA TRP A 47 -15.06 -7.17 -11.85
C TRP A 47 -15.26 -8.03 -10.60
N LEU A 48 -14.72 -7.60 -9.45
CA LEU A 48 -14.90 -8.27 -8.15
C LEU A 48 -16.36 -8.35 -7.72
N ASP A 49 -17.14 -7.28 -7.90
CA ASP A 49 -18.57 -7.27 -7.56
C ASP A 49 -19.43 -8.05 -8.57
N LYS A 50 -19.03 -8.13 -9.84
CA LYS A 50 -19.66 -9.02 -10.83
C LYS A 50 -19.37 -10.49 -10.54
N ARG A 51 -18.14 -10.81 -10.13
CA ARG A 51 -17.69 -12.18 -9.90
C ARG A 51 -18.16 -12.74 -8.57
N PHE A 52 -18.25 -11.90 -7.54
CA PHE A 52 -18.68 -12.26 -6.21
C PHE A 52 -19.81 -11.33 -5.74
N ARG A 53 -21.04 -11.73 -6.05
CA ARG A 53 -22.26 -11.00 -5.67
C ARG A 53 -22.62 -11.23 -4.20
N GLY A 54 -22.85 -10.14 -3.48
CA GLY A 54 -23.29 -10.12 -2.09
C GLY A 54 -22.17 -9.78 -1.09
N ASN A 55 -22.58 -9.39 0.12
CA ASN A 55 -21.68 -9.03 1.22
C ASN A 55 -21.59 -10.14 2.28
N SER A 56 -21.83 -11.40 1.88
CA SER A 56 -21.72 -12.51 2.83
C SER A 56 -20.27 -12.60 3.33
N PRO A 57 -20.05 -12.94 4.61
CA PRO A 57 -18.70 -13.07 5.17
C PRO A 57 -17.81 -14.01 4.36
N SER A 58 -18.40 -15.06 3.77
CA SER A 58 -17.71 -16.00 2.88
C SER A 58 -17.22 -15.35 1.57
N VAL A 59 -18.02 -14.47 0.97
CA VAL A 59 -17.62 -13.71 -0.23
C VAL A 59 -16.48 -12.74 0.09
N VAL A 60 -16.57 -12.02 1.21
CA VAL A 60 -15.51 -11.10 1.66
C VAL A 60 -14.22 -11.88 1.93
N LEU A 61 -14.31 -13.03 2.59
CA LEU A 61 -13.16 -13.90 2.83
C LEU A 61 -12.54 -14.42 1.52
N SER A 62 -13.34 -14.80 0.52
CA SER A 62 -12.82 -15.17 -0.80
C SER A 62 -12.14 -14.01 -1.52
N LYS A 63 -12.66 -12.78 -1.42
CA LYS A 63 -12.02 -11.57 -1.98
C LYS A 63 -10.68 -11.30 -1.30
N VAL A 64 -10.64 -11.37 0.03
CA VAL A 64 -9.40 -11.20 0.82
C VAL A 64 -8.38 -12.28 0.49
N LEU A 65 -8.79 -13.55 0.38
CA LEU A 65 -7.89 -14.65 0.01
C LEU A 65 -7.33 -14.47 -1.40
N LEU A 66 -8.13 -13.98 -2.35
CA LEU A 66 -7.66 -13.73 -3.72
C LEU A 66 -6.64 -12.59 -3.77
N ASP A 67 -6.91 -11.49 -3.04
CA ASP A 67 -5.96 -10.38 -2.91
C ASP A 67 -4.69 -10.84 -2.20
N GLN A 68 -4.79 -11.61 -1.12
CA GLN A 68 -3.63 -12.17 -0.42
C GLN A 68 -2.81 -13.11 -1.33
N LEU A 69 -3.44 -13.99 -2.10
CA LEU A 69 -2.70 -14.95 -2.94
C LEU A 69 -2.10 -14.34 -4.21
N ALA A 70 -2.63 -13.21 -4.71
CA ALA A 70 -2.14 -12.56 -5.92
C ALA A 70 -1.25 -11.34 -5.63
N LEU A 71 -1.66 -10.47 -4.69
CA LEU A 71 -0.96 -9.22 -4.38
C LEU A 71 0.18 -9.42 -3.38
N SER A 72 0.02 -10.28 -2.36
CA SER A 72 1.11 -10.54 -1.38
C SER A 72 2.41 -11.00 -2.06
N PRO A 73 2.43 -12.02 -2.96
CA PRO A 73 3.67 -12.42 -3.62
C PRO A 73 4.23 -11.35 -4.56
N PHE A 74 3.37 -10.52 -5.17
CA PHE A 74 3.81 -9.41 -6.02
C PHE A 74 4.47 -8.30 -5.21
N CYS A 75 3.86 -7.91 -4.09
CA CYS A 75 4.39 -6.92 -3.14
C CYS A 75 5.70 -7.41 -2.52
N LEU A 76 5.79 -8.68 -2.12
CA LEU A 76 7.03 -9.30 -1.63
C LEU A 76 8.15 -9.20 -2.67
N THR A 77 7.83 -9.47 -3.93
CA THR A 77 8.81 -9.43 -5.03
C THR A 77 9.35 -8.02 -5.24
N ILE A 78 8.47 -7.01 -5.24
CA ILE A 78 8.88 -5.60 -5.36
C ILE A 78 9.70 -5.17 -4.14
N TYR A 79 9.28 -5.56 -2.94
CA TYR A 79 9.98 -5.25 -1.71
C TYR A 79 11.41 -5.79 -1.74
N PHE A 80 11.59 -7.07 -2.06
CA PHE A 80 12.92 -7.67 -2.18
C PHE A 80 13.74 -7.06 -3.32
N ALA A 81 13.12 -6.69 -4.44
CA ALA A 81 13.80 -5.99 -5.53
C ALA A 81 14.34 -4.62 -5.10
N ILE A 82 13.54 -3.83 -4.35
CA ILE A 82 13.96 -2.54 -3.82
C ILE A 82 15.08 -2.73 -2.79
N LEU A 83 14.93 -3.68 -1.87
CA LEU A 83 15.96 -3.95 -0.85
C LEU A 83 17.30 -4.34 -1.52
N GLY A 84 17.25 -5.24 -2.51
CA GLY A 84 18.44 -5.69 -3.23
C GLY A 84 19.12 -4.60 -4.07
N THR A 85 18.36 -3.63 -4.59
CA THR A 85 18.92 -2.49 -5.33
C THR A 85 19.52 -1.42 -4.41
N MET A 86 18.92 -1.18 -3.24
CA MET A 86 19.40 -0.17 -2.29
C MET A 86 20.66 -0.60 -1.53
N GLU A 87 20.80 -1.90 -1.22
CA GLU A 87 21.87 -2.36 -0.35
C GLU A 87 23.26 -2.35 -1.01
N ARG A 88 23.35 -2.51 -2.34
CA ARG A 88 24.62 -2.67 -3.11
C ARG A 88 25.61 -3.70 -2.54
N SER A 89 25.28 -4.40 -1.46
CA SER A 89 26.04 -5.47 -0.85
C SER A 89 25.82 -6.74 -1.65
N GLY A 90 26.90 -7.47 -1.97
CA GLY A 90 26.86 -8.61 -2.87
C GLY A 90 25.75 -9.63 -2.55
N PHE A 91 25.29 -10.31 -3.60
CA PHE A 91 24.12 -11.22 -3.63
C PHE A 91 24.05 -12.23 -2.47
N VAL A 92 25.18 -12.63 -1.91
CA VAL A 92 25.28 -13.54 -0.76
C VAL A 92 24.73 -12.90 0.53
N LYS A 93 25.14 -11.67 0.86
CA LYS A 93 24.65 -10.96 2.07
C LYS A 93 23.16 -10.67 1.98
N PHE A 94 22.69 -10.30 0.79
CA PHE A 94 21.27 -10.10 0.51
C PHE A 94 20.46 -11.39 0.72
N ARG A 95 20.93 -12.52 0.19
CA ARG A 95 20.24 -13.81 0.36
C ARG A 95 20.15 -14.23 1.83
N ASP A 96 21.24 -14.09 2.57
CA ASP A 96 21.28 -14.46 3.99
C ASP A 96 20.37 -13.55 4.83
N ARG A 97 20.28 -12.27 4.47
CA ARG A 97 19.33 -11.33 5.09
C ARG A 97 17.88 -11.69 4.81
N ILE A 98 17.53 -12.00 3.56
CA ILE A 98 16.20 -12.50 3.21
C ILE A 98 15.86 -13.78 3.97
N ALA A 99 16.78 -14.72 4.07
CA ALA A 99 16.56 -15.96 4.79
C ALA A 99 16.30 -15.74 6.28
N CYS A 100 16.89 -14.69 6.87
CA CYS A 100 16.81 -14.41 8.30
C CYS A 100 15.70 -13.41 8.70
N GLU A 101 15.37 -12.45 7.84
CA GLU A 101 14.38 -11.40 8.10
C GLU A 101 13.06 -11.67 7.34
N GLY A 102 13.14 -12.28 6.16
CA GLY A 102 11.99 -12.57 5.29
C GLY A 102 10.85 -13.31 5.98
N PRO A 103 11.08 -14.40 6.76
CA PRO A 103 10.01 -15.10 7.45
C PRO A 103 9.25 -14.22 8.46
N LEU A 104 9.96 -13.29 9.11
CA LEU A 104 9.39 -12.41 10.13
C LEU A 104 8.59 -11.28 9.48
N ILE A 105 9.12 -10.70 8.40
CA ILE A 105 8.42 -9.70 7.57
C ILE A 105 7.14 -10.33 6.98
N TYR A 106 7.24 -11.54 6.45
CA TYR A 106 6.11 -12.27 5.89
C TYR A 106 5.04 -12.58 6.95
N LEU A 107 5.45 -12.99 8.16
CA LEU A 107 4.51 -13.23 9.25
C LEU A 107 3.81 -11.93 9.70
N ALA A 108 4.56 -10.81 9.77
CA ALA A 108 3.97 -9.51 10.08
C ALA A 108 2.97 -9.08 8.99
N GLU A 109 3.28 -9.33 7.72
CA GLU A 109 2.38 -9.07 6.59
C GLU A 109 1.07 -9.86 6.75
N TRP A 110 1.18 -11.17 7.03
CA TRP A 110 0.04 -12.05 7.29
C TRP A 110 -0.77 -11.69 8.53
N LEU A 111 -0.18 -10.98 9.49
CA LEU A 111 -0.89 -10.55 10.69
C LEU A 111 -1.64 -9.23 10.46
N VAL A 112 -1.07 -8.32 9.68
CA VAL A 112 -1.60 -6.96 9.48
C VAL A 112 -2.63 -6.93 8.35
N TRP A 113 -2.33 -7.57 7.23
CA TRP A 113 -3.09 -7.37 6.01
C TRP A 113 -4.45 -8.08 5.95
N PRO A 114 -4.61 -9.35 6.38
CA PRO A 114 -5.93 -9.99 6.37
C PRO A 114 -6.97 -9.26 7.23
N PRO A 115 -6.67 -8.84 8.48
CA PRO A 115 -7.61 -8.02 9.26
C PRO A 115 -7.88 -6.66 8.61
N ALA A 116 -6.83 -6.01 8.08
CA ALA A 116 -6.99 -4.73 7.39
C ALA A 116 -7.91 -4.87 6.17
N GLN A 117 -7.71 -5.89 5.33
CA GLN A 117 -8.54 -6.12 4.15
C GLN A 117 -9.97 -6.55 4.51
N ILE A 118 -10.17 -7.30 5.61
CA ILE A 118 -11.52 -7.59 6.11
C ILE A 118 -12.26 -6.27 6.45
N ILE A 119 -11.62 -5.35 7.17
CA ILE A 119 -12.20 -4.03 7.47
C ILE A 119 -12.45 -3.26 6.17
N ASN A 120 -11.51 -3.31 5.23
CA ASN A 120 -11.55 -2.62 3.95
C ASN A 120 -12.75 -3.06 3.07
N PHE A 121 -12.97 -4.37 2.96
CA PHE A 121 -14.03 -4.93 2.13
C PHE A 121 -15.39 -4.97 2.83
N TYR A 122 -15.40 -5.16 4.16
CA TYR A 122 -16.63 -5.31 4.93
C TYR A 122 -17.25 -3.97 5.35
N TYR A 123 -16.44 -3.04 5.85
CA TYR A 123 -16.94 -1.78 6.41
C TYR A 123 -16.78 -0.58 5.48
N LEU A 124 -15.75 -0.56 4.63
CA LEU A 124 -15.45 0.63 3.83
C LEU A 124 -16.15 0.62 2.45
N PRO A 125 -16.89 1.69 2.12
CA PRO A 125 -17.33 1.97 0.77
C PRO A 125 -16.14 2.04 -0.19
N THR A 126 -16.29 1.53 -1.42
CA THR A 126 -15.23 1.44 -2.45
C THR A 126 -14.39 2.71 -2.61
N ARG A 127 -15.00 3.90 -2.45
CA ARG A 127 -14.32 5.20 -2.56
C ARG A 127 -13.26 5.49 -1.49
N TYR A 128 -13.34 4.87 -0.31
CA TYR A 128 -12.39 5.09 0.79
C TYR A 128 -11.36 3.98 0.93
N ARG A 129 -11.52 2.88 0.19
CA ARG A 129 -10.68 1.69 0.32
C ARG A 129 -9.22 1.97 0.06
N VAL A 130 -8.94 2.73 -1.00
CA VAL A 130 -7.58 3.13 -1.38
C VAL A 130 -6.94 4.04 -0.33
N LEU A 131 -7.70 4.95 0.28
CA LEU A 131 -7.15 5.85 1.31
C LEU A 131 -6.78 5.08 2.57
N TYR A 132 -7.65 4.15 2.99
CA TYR A 132 -7.40 3.27 4.13
C TYR A 132 -6.20 2.36 3.89
N ASP A 133 -6.10 1.77 2.69
CA ASP A 133 -4.99 0.91 2.29
C ASP A 133 -3.64 1.64 2.39
N ASN A 134 -3.55 2.87 1.88
CA ASN A 134 -2.36 3.71 2.00
C ASN A 134 -1.96 4.01 3.46
N PHE A 135 -2.94 4.18 4.36
CA PHE A 135 -2.66 4.42 5.77
C PHE A 135 -2.08 3.18 6.47
N ILE A 136 -2.59 2.00 6.13
CA ILE A 136 -2.05 0.73 6.63
C ILE A 136 -0.64 0.47 6.07
N CYS A 137 -0.40 0.74 4.79
CA CYS A 137 0.94 0.69 4.18
C CYS A 137 1.95 1.54 4.97
N LEU A 138 1.63 2.81 5.21
CA LEU A 138 2.51 3.71 5.96
C LEU A 138 2.84 3.16 7.35
N SER A 139 1.83 2.63 8.05
CA SER A 139 1.99 2.05 9.38
C SER A 139 2.88 0.80 9.36
N PHE A 140 2.71 -0.04 8.34
CA PHE A 140 3.52 -1.24 8.13
C PHE A 140 4.97 -0.89 7.81
N ASP A 141 5.22 0.09 6.95
CA ASP A 141 6.57 0.54 6.60
C ASP A 141 7.33 1.07 7.83
N ILE A 142 6.66 1.82 8.70
CA ILE A 142 7.23 2.29 9.98
C ILE A 142 7.60 1.12 10.89
N TYR A 143 6.72 0.12 11.01
CA TYR A 143 6.95 -1.08 11.83
C TYR A 143 8.16 -1.88 11.33
N ILE A 144 8.21 -2.14 10.03
CA ILE A 144 9.27 -2.90 9.37
C ILE A 144 10.61 -2.16 9.46
N SER A 145 10.62 -0.83 9.28
CA SER A 145 11.80 0.01 9.47
C SER A 145 12.37 -0.07 10.90
N LYS A 146 11.49 0.00 11.92
CA LYS A 146 11.90 -0.15 13.32
C LYS A 146 12.48 -1.54 13.61
N LEU A 147 11.85 -2.58 13.08
CA LEU A 147 12.27 -3.96 13.30
C LEU A 147 13.63 -4.26 12.67
N MET A 148 13.87 -3.77 11.45
CA MET A 148 15.18 -3.86 10.79
C MET A 148 16.27 -3.04 11.52
N ASN A 149 15.94 -1.86 12.05
CA ASN A 149 16.91 -1.01 12.73
C ASN A 149 17.32 -1.58 14.10
N CYS A 150 16.39 -2.16 14.86
CA CYS A 150 16.73 -2.81 16.13
C CYS A 150 17.68 -4.01 15.96
N ARG A 151 17.58 -4.78 14.85
CA ARG A 151 18.48 -5.91 14.58
C ARG A 151 19.86 -5.52 14.06
N ASN A 152 20.03 -4.30 13.55
CA ASN A 152 21.35 -3.79 13.16
C ASN A 152 22.17 -3.28 14.37
N LEU A 153 21.57 -3.24 15.57
CA LEU A 153 22.20 -2.82 16.82
C LEU A 153 22.61 -3.99 17.73
N GLU A 154 22.37 -5.23 17.31
CA GLU A 154 22.83 -6.48 17.95
C GLU A 154 23.91 -7.15 17.09
#